data_AF-A0A7G7RL78-F1
#
_entry.id   AF-A0A7G7RL78-F1
#
_cell.length_a   1.000
_cell.length_b   1.000
_cell.length_c   1.000
_cell.angle_alpha   90.00
_cell.angle_beta   90.00
_cell.angle_gamma   90.00
#
_symmetry.space_group_name_H-M   'P 1'
#
loop_
_entity.id
_entity.type
_entity.pdbx_description
1 polymer ?
#
loop_
_entity_poly.entity_id
_entity_poly.type
_entity_poly.pdbx_seq_one_letter_code
_entity_poly.pdbx_strand_id
1 'polypeptide(L)' 'YGSLMSVFGVLVFTLILWEAFVMQRSVLFTESAPYSREWDSFLPPDFHSNLETTVSTM' A
#
# COMPACT_ATOMS: atom_id res chain seq x y z
N TYR A 1 6.19 -25.32 20.79
CA TYR A 1 6.74 -23.94 20.91
C TYR A 1 6.51 -23.07 19.67
N GLY A 2 6.38 -23.61 18.45
CA GLY A 2 6.15 -22.79 17.24
C GLY A 2 4.79 -22.05 17.19
N SER A 3 3.71 -22.62 17.72
CA SER A 3 2.39 -21.97 17.69
C SER A 3 2.34 -20.63 18.45
N LEU A 4 3.03 -20.52 19.59
CA LEU A 4 3.14 -19.24 20.32
C LEU A 4 3.92 -18.18 19.53
N MET A 5 4.94 -18.60 18.78
CA MET A 5 5.66 -17.69 17.88
C MET A 5 4.78 -17.17 16.75
N SER A 6 3.91 -18.02 16.18
CA SER A 6 2.93 -17.58 15.19
C SER A 6 1.92 -16.57 15.78
N VAL A 7 1.42 -16.81 17.00
CA VAL A 7 0.52 -15.87 17.69
C VAL A 7 1.20 -14.54 17.93
N PHE A 8 2.46 -14.56 18.40
CA PHE A 8 3.24 -13.34 18.59
C PHE A 8 3.45 -12.58 17.27
N GLY A 9 3.71 -13.28 16.17
CA GLY A 9 3.82 -12.68 14.84
C GLY A 9 2.55 -11.92 14.42
N VAL A 10 1.37 -12.50 14.65
CA VAL A 10 0.09 -11.82 14.37
C VAL A 10 -0.10 -10.59 15.26
N LEU A 11 0.23 -10.68 16.56
CA LEU A 11 0.14 -9.54 17.47
C LEU A 11 1.04 -8.38 17.02
N VAL A 12 2.30 -8.67 16.65
CA VAL A 12 3.23 -7.65 16.14
C VAL A 12 2.73 -7.06 14.82
N PHE A 13 2.20 -7.88 13.90
CA PHE A 13 1.59 -7.39 12.67
C PHE A 13 0.43 -6.42 12.94
N THR A 14 -0.46 -6.73 13.88
CA THR A 14 -1.54 -5.82 14.29
C THR A 14 -1.01 -4.50 14.84
N LEU A 15 0.06 -4.53 15.64
CA LEU A 15 0.68 -3.31 16.18
C LEU A 15 1.33 -2.46 15.08
N ILE A 16 1.95 -3.08 14.07
CA ILE A 16 2.51 -2.37 12.90
C ILE A 16 1.40 -1.64 12.14
N LEU A 17 0.27 -2.30 11.90
CA LEU A 17 -0.89 -1.66 11.25
C LEU A 17 -1.44 -0.51 12.07
N TRP A 18 -1.64 -0.73 13.38
CA TRP A 18 -2.14 0.31 14.29
C TRP A 18 -1.23 1.54 14.31
N GLU A 19 0.08 1.34 14.39
CA GLU A 19 1.08 2.42 14.36
C GLU A 19 1.03 3.21 13.05
N ALA A 20 0.94 2.52 11.91
CA ALA A 20 0.90 3.15 10.60
C ALA A 20 -0.33 4.08 10.45
N PHE A 21 -1.50 3.64 10.93
CA PHE A 21 -2.73 4.45 10.88
C PHE A 21 -2.72 5.63 11.85
N VAL A 22 -2.08 5.49 13.03
CA VAL A 22 -1.94 6.60 13.99
C VAL A 22 -0.98 7.68 13.45
N MET A 23 0.12 7.27 12.80
CA MET A 23 1.16 8.20 12.34
C MET A 23 0.88 8.86 10.99
N GLN A 24 -0.02 8.30 10.18
CA GLN A 24 -0.49 8.89 8.91
C GLN A 24 0.63 9.38 7.97
N ARG A 25 1.70 8.59 7.84
CA ARG A 25 2.83 8.96 6.97
C ARG A 25 2.40 8.91 5.50
N SER A 26 2.51 10.03 4.79
CA SER A 26 2.18 10.11 3.37
C SER A 26 3.26 9.44 2.51
N VAL A 27 2.84 8.76 1.44
CA VAL A 27 3.74 8.23 0.41
C VAL A 27 4.09 9.35 -0.57
N LEU A 28 5.38 9.64 -0.73
CA LEU A 28 5.87 10.69 -1.65
C LEU A 28 6.29 10.15 -3.01
N PHE A 29 6.95 8.99 -3.01
CA PHE A 29 7.48 8.33 -4.20
C PHE A 29 7.29 6.82 -4.09
N THR A 30 7.19 6.15 -5.23
CA THR A 30 7.07 4.70 -5.32
C THR A 30 8.02 4.16 -6.39
N GLU A 31 8.81 3.16 -5.99
CA GLU A 31 9.77 2.51 -6.87
C GLU A 31 9.09 1.57 -7.88
N SER A 32 7.81 1.25 -7.68
CA SER A 32 7.06 0.29 -8.51
C SER A 32 6.18 0.92 -9.58
N ALA A 33 6.12 2.25 -9.69
CA ALA A 33 5.40 2.96 -10.77
C ALA A 33 5.75 2.47 -12.19
N PRO A 34 7.03 2.17 -12.53
CA PRO A 34 7.37 1.68 -13.87
C PRO A 34 6.86 0.27 -14.16
N TYR A 35 6.60 -0.54 -13.12
CA TYR A 35 6.19 -1.93 -13.28
C TYR A 35 4.68 -2.12 -13.20
N SER A 36 3.98 -1.27 -12.44
CA SER A 36 2.53 -1.31 -12.39
C SER A 36 1.90 0.07 -12.22
N ARG A 37 0.84 0.29 -13.00
CA ARG A 37 0.12 1.56 -13.10
C ARG A 37 -0.60 1.94 -11.80
N GLU A 38 -0.99 0.98 -10.95
CA GLU A 38 -1.62 1.35 -9.67
C GLU A 38 -0.71 2.19 -8.76
N TRP A 39 0.60 2.16 -9.00
CA TRP A 39 1.57 2.94 -8.26
C TRP A 39 1.89 4.28 -8.92
N ASP A 40 1.38 4.56 -10.12
CA ASP A 40 1.68 5.82 -10.83
C ASP A 40 0.84 7.00 -10.31
N SER A 41 -0.35 6.72 -9.78
CA SER A 41 -1.23 7.74 -9.19
C SER A 41 -0.88 8.06 -7.74
N PHE A 42 -1.28 9.24 -7.27
CA PHE A 42 -1.22 9.60 -5.84
C PHE A 42 -1.95 8.56 -4.98
N LEU A 43 -1.39 8.27 -3.80
CA LEU A 43 -1.92 7.32 -2.84
C LEU A 43 -2.43 8.08 -1.59
N PRO A 44 -3.67 7.84 -1.12
CA PRO A 44 -4.68 6.97 -1.72
C PRO A 44 -5.24 7.56 -3.03
N PRO A 45 -5.70 6.70 -3.97
CA PRO A 45 -6.31 7.16 -5.20
C PRO A 45 -7.64 7.87 -4.92
N ASP A 46 -7.98 8.84 -5.78
CA ASP A 46 -9.29 9.48 -5.73
C ASP A 46 -10.41 8.49 -6.14
N PHE A 47 -11.65 8.79 -5.74
CA PHE A 47 -12.82 7.94 -6.02
C PHE A 47 -13.02 7.71 -7.53
N HIS A 48 -12.71 8.71 -8.34
CA HIS A 48 -12.66 8.60 -9.80
C HIS A 48 -11.21 8.67 -10.30
N SER A 49 -10.46 7.58 -10.16
CA SER A 49 -9.03 7.52 -10.52
C SER A 49 -8.74 7.24 -12.00
N ASN A 50 -9.71 6.71 -12.75
CA ASN A 50 -9.54 6.33 -14.17
C ASN A 50 -10.30 7.28 -15.11
N LEU A 51 -10.05 8.58 -14.97
CA LEU A 51 -10.69 9.61 -15.80
C LEU A 51 -10.21 9.58 -17.26
N GLU A 52 -8.98 9.13 -17.49
CA GLU A 52 -8.41 8.97 -18.82
C GLU A 52 -8.36 7.49 -19.23
N THR A 53 -8.74 7.21 -20.47
CA THR A 53 -8.67 5.86 -21.04
C THR A 53 -7.23 5.42 -21.21
N THR A 54 -6.91 4.22 -20.73
CA THR A 54 -5.66 3.54 -21.00
C THR A 54 -5.55 3.25 -22.50
N VAL A 55 -4.87 4.13 -23.24
CA VAL A 55 -4.35 3.76 -24.56
C VAL A 55 -2.96 3.20 -24.33
N SER A 56 -2.84 1.88 -24.31
CA SER A 56 -1.54 1.24 -24.54
C SER A 56 -1.25 1.36 -26.03
N THR A 57 -0.64 2.47 -26.46
CA THR A 57 0.05 2.45 -27.74
C THR A 57 1.27 1.56 -27.55
N MET A 58 1.26 0.41 -28.25
CA MET A 58 2.50 -0.33 -28.49
C MET A 58 3.56 0.59 -29.09
#